data_AF-A0AAU2UQ19-F1
#
_entry.id   AF-A0AAU2UQ19-F1
#
_cell.length_a   1.000
_cell.length_b   1.000
_cell.length_c   1.000
_cell.angle_alpha   90.00
_cell.angle_beta   90.00
_cell.angle_gamma   90.00
#
_symmetry.space_group_name_H-M   'P 1'
#
loop_
_entity.id
_entity.type
_entity.pdbx_description
1 polymer ?
#
loop_
_entity_poly.entity_id
_entity_poly.type
_entity_poly.pdbx_seq_one_letter_code
_entity_poly.pdbx_strand_id
1 'polypeptide(L)'
;MGRVPSRLRKPLFIGLPLLLLVTGVVVFFSGVDRSDGHGHSAANRAQLQRACAGLLPYEELRGLVPDDVAGEVSQYGTVLEPGEDSHSLVNCSVTWPGHGSVRVQAVALISEMPMTLRAEDILPGVDNDGYEARGLTGRVDERGRTWVVAECPGGLAGRAREVSGMYVTADVDLPVPGKGKPAGYLYDFRTAVQVANGITAAQKCGGSPLKPPTRVLDTYEAHVTRDADGGNMEVVGIDEPGLGVKKCRGVGRRAGFPGKWTASGDLQDSRLVSVCTATVLDRMNPMETDPTPPDGAVVEVSAASWSGPLRESADAQYEHSGDSFGFRDGKRTRDIPDSGSRELALWAGSECAAGSTYHRVTVRMETNDLSAYTLTETERTKYSNDARKLMDSYLADPDGWPRQQGCHESRILGEVEGWR
;
A
#
# COMPACT_ATOMS: atom_id res chain seq x y z
N MET A 1 -39.65 53.24 42.42
CA MET A 1 -40.59 54.26 41.90
C MET A 1 -40.32 54.46 40.41
N GLY A 2 -41.36 54.42 39.56
CA GLY A 2 -41.36 54.79 38.13
C GLY A 2 -41.02 53.66 37.15
N ARG A 3 -41.92 52.74 36.78
CA ARG A 3 -43.01 52.75 35.76
C ARG A 3 -42.58 52.48 34.30
N VAL A 4 -43.09 51.36 33.79
CA VAL A 4 -43.14 50.87 32.39
C VAL A 4 -44.26 51.58 31.59
N PRO A 5 -44.11 51.71 30.26
CA PRO A 5 -45.12 51.19 29.31
C PRO A 5 -44.43 50.54 28.07
N SER A 6 -44.58 49.26 27.72
CA SER A 6 -45.70 48.51 27.11
C SER A 6 -46.35 49.13 25.86
N ARG A 7 -46.09 48.53 24.68
CA ARG A 7 -46.92 48.32 23.45
C ARG A 7 -45.94 48.08 22.28
N LEU A 8 -45.90 46.95 21.56
CA LEU A 8 -46.97 46.15 20.95
C LEU A 8 -46.79 44.62 21.14
N ARG A 9 -47.94 43.93 21.09
CA ARG A 9 -48.20 42.48 21.24
C ARG A 9 -48.04 41.76 19.87
N LYS A 10 -47.25 40.67 19.76
CA LYS A 10 -47.61 39.20 19.66
C LYS A 10 -48.19 38.73 18.29
N PRO A 11 -48.29 37.42 17.92
CA PRO A 11 -47.64 36.14 18.37
C PRO A 11 -47.32 35.06 17.26
N LEU A 12 -46.81 33.87 17.68
CA LEU A 12 -46.85 32.49 17.08
C LEU A 12 -45.99 32.21 15.81
N PHE A 13 -45.21 31.14 15.67
CA PHE A 13 -45.42 29.67 15.83
C PHE A 13 -44.10 28.97 16.27
N ILE A 14 -44.06 28.10 17.29
CA ILE A 14 -44.18 26.61 17.26
C ILE A 14 -43.29 25.92 16.20
N GLY A 15 -42.15 25.38 16.67
CA GLY A 15 -41.68 23.99 16.54
C GLY A 15 -41.29 23.41 15.17
N LEU A 16 -40.05 22.91 15.06
CA LEU A 16 -39.72 21.50 14.77
C LEU A 16 -38.20 21.23 14.96
N PRO A 17 -37.79 19.99 15.31
CA PRO A 17 -36.40 19.64 15.58
C PRO A 17 -35.62 19.33 14.29
N LEU A 18 -34.32 19.68 14.32
CA LEU A 18 -33.36 19.39 13.27
C LEU A 18 -33.03 17.89 13.29
N LEU A 19 -33.58 17.14 12.34
CA LEU A 19 -33.21 15.74 12.06
C LEU A 19 -32.30 15.76 10.83
N LEU A 20 -30.99 15.64 11.06
CA LEU A 20 -30.00 15.45 10.00
C LEU A 20 -30.12 14.02 9.46
N LEU A 21 -30.84 13.87 8.35
CA LEU A 21 -30.80 12.69 7.51
C LEU A 21 -29.62 12.80 6.54
N VAL A 22 -28.57 12.02 6.79
CA VAL A 22 -27.55 11.71 5.79
C VAL A 22 -28.23 10.85 4.73
N THR A 23 -28.54 11.43 3.58
CA THR A 23 -29.17 10.73 2.47
C THR A 23 -28.09 10.19 1.55
N GLY A 24 -27.74 8.92 1.74
CA GLY A 24 -27.11 8.15 0.67
C GLY A 24 -28.16 7.87 -0.39
N VAL A 25 -27.89 8.23 -1.65
CA VAL A 25 -28.79 7.94 -2.76
C VAL A 25 -28.73 6.45 -3.07
N VAL A 26 -29.71 5.68 -2.58
CA VAL A 26 -29.93 4.30 -3.02
C VAL A 26 -30.86 4.35 -4.24
N VAL A 27 -30.28 4.25 -5.44
CA VAL A 27 -31.08 4.20 -6.68
C VAL A 27 -31.67 2.80 -6.85
N PHE A 28 -32.90 2.60 -6.38
CA PHE A 28 -33.71 1.42 -6.70
C PHE A 28 -34.31 1.57 -8.11
N PHE A 29 -33.70 0.93 -9.12
CA PHE A 29 -34.36 0.74 -10.41
C PHE A 29 -35.37 -0.40 -10.31
N SER A 30 -36.53 -0.16 -9.71
CA SER A 30 -37.67 -1.08 -9.74
C SER A 30 -38.41 -0.94 -11.07
N GLY A 31 -37.89 -1.58 -12.12
CA GLY A 31 -38.64 -1.82 -13.35
C GLY A 31 -39.73 -2.85 -13.07
N VAL A 32 -40.98 -2.40 -12.95
CA VAL A 32 -42.15 -3.25 -12.94
C VAL A 32 -42.37 -3.75 -14.36
N ASP A 33 -42.03 -5.00 -14.64
CA ASP A 33 -42.80 -5.79 -15.59
C ASP A 33 -42.83 -7.28 -15.22
N ARG A 34 -43.92 -7.89 -15.67
CA ARG A 34 -44.53 -9.15 -15.22
C ARG A 34 -43.61 -10.38 -15.24
N SER A 35 -43.98 -11.32 -14.37
CA SER A 35 -43.54 -12.70 -14.29
C SER A 35 -43.43 -13.39 -15.66
N ASP A 36 -42.19 -13.65 -16.08
CA ASP A 36 -41.81 -14.75 -16.95
C ASP A 36 -40.43 -15.23 -16.49
N GLY A 37 -40.25 -16.55 -16.34
CA GLY A 37 -39.06 -17.21 -15.80
C GLY A 37 -37.80 -17.11 -16.68
N HIS A 38 -37.45 -15.90 -17.11
CA HIS A 38 -36.24 -15.58 -17.85
C HIS A 38 -35.24 -14.94 -16.89
N GLY A 39 -34.12 -15.63 -16.66
CA GLY A 39 -33.12 -15.25 -15.67
C GLY A 39 -32.73 -13.76 -15.74
N HIS A 40 -32.43 -13.20 -14.58
CA HIS A 40 -31.95 -11.85 -14.34
C HIS A 40 -30.64 -11.50 -15.07
N SER A 41 -30.03 -12.44 -15.79
CA SER A 41 -28.74 -12.27 -16.47
C SER A 41 -28.63 -11.01 -17.35
N ALA A 42 -29.65 -10.71 -18.17
CA ALA A 42 -29.62 -9.54 -19.04
C ALA A 42 -29.69 -8.23 -18.23
N ALA A 43 -30.56 -8.20 -17.22
CA ALA A 43 -30.72 -7.05 -16.32
C ALA A 43 -29.45 -6.82 -15.48
N ASN A 44 -28.90 -7.88 -14.89
CA ASN A 44 -27.70 -7.82 -14.08
C ASN A 44 -26.46 -7.42 -14.91
N ARG A 45 -26.34 -7.89 -16.16
CA ARG A 45 -25.29 -7.43 -17.08
C ARG A 45 -25.45 -5.95 -17.41
N ALA A 46 -26.67 -5.49 -17.72
CA ALA A 46 -26.93 -4.08 -17.99
C ALA A 46 -26.73 -3.19 -16.74
N GLN A 47 -26.93 -3.74 -15.55
CA GLN A 47 -26.63 -3.10 -14.28
C GLN A 47 -25.13 -2.99 -14.06
N LEU A 48 -24.37 -4.10 -14.18
CA LEU A 48 -22.91 -4.11 -14.10
C LEU A 48 -22.27 -3.11 -15.08
N GLN A 49 -22.78 -3.05 -16.31
CA GLN A 49 -22.24 -2.14 -17.34
C GLN A 49 -22.42 -0.65 -16.97
N ARG A 50 -23.48 -0.31 -16.23
CA ARG A 50 -23.81 1.08 -15.87
C ARG A 50 -23.32 1.48 -14.48
N ALA A 51 -23.16 0.51 -13.58
CA ALA A 51 -22.71 0.74 -12.21
C ALA A 51 -21.35 1.42 -12.17
N CYS A 52 -21.11 2.20 -11.11
CA CYS A 52 -19.87 2.94 -10.90
C CYS A 52 -19.53 3.85 -12.10
N ALA A 53 -20.53 4.46 -12.73
CA ALA A 53 -20.40 5.25 -13.96
C ALA A 53 -19.73 4.51 -15.13
N GLY A 54 -19.85 3.17 -15.18
CA GLY A 54 -19.25 2.33 -16.22
C GLY A 54 -17.75 2.11 -16.06
N LEU A 55 -17.20 2.35 -14.87
CA LEU A 55 -15.77 2.16 -14.59
C LEU A 55 -15.37 0.68 -14.40
N LEU A 56 -16.31 -0.22 -14.16
CA LEU A 56 -16.04 -1.64 -13.93
C LEU A 56 -15.63 -2.39 -15.21
N PRO A 57 -14.76 -3.43 -15.13
CA PRO A 57 -14.34 -4.25 -16.28
C PRO A 57 -15.46 -5.14 -16.81
N TYR A 58 -16.43 -4.53 -17.50
CA TYR A 58 -17.63 -5.21 -17.99
C TYR A 58 -17.33 -6.46 -18.81
N GLU A 59 -16.40 -6.38 -19.76
CA GLU A 59 -16.08 -7.52 -20.63
C GLU A 59 -15.49 -8.72 -19.86
N GLU A 60 -14.73 -8.47 -18.80
CA GLU A 60 -14.13 -9.53 -17.96
C GLU A 60 -15.15 -10.11 -16.97
N LEU A 61 -16.09 -9.29 -16.48
CA LEU A 61 -17.00 -9.67 -15.40
C LEU A 61 -18.37 -10.16 -15.89
N ARG A 62 -18.83 -9.78 -17.10
CA ARG A 62 -20.20 -10.09 -17.60
C ARG A 62 -20.55 -11.58 -17.64
N GLY A 63 -19.55 -12.44 -17.75
CA GLY A 63 -19.70 -13.91 -17.76
C GLY A 63 -19.83 -14.52 -16.36
N LEU A 64 -19.50 -13.77 -15.31
CA LEU A 64 -19.52 -14.20 -13.91
C LEU A 64 -20.79 -13.75 -13.18
N VAL A 65 -21.59 -12.90 -13.83
CA VAL A 65 -22.81 -12.33 -13.27
C VAL A 65 -23.90 -13.40 -13.13
N PRO A 66 -24.48 -13.59 -11.93
CA PRO A 66 -25.57 -14.55 -11.70
C PRO A 66 -26.80 -14.27 -12.55
N ASP A 67 -27.55 -15.33 -12.86
CA ASP A 67 -28.78 -15.26 -13.65
C ASP A 67 -30.06 -15.47 -12.84
N ASP A 68 -29.96 -15.90 -11.59
CA ASP A 68 -31.07 -16.31 -10.74
C ASP A 68 -31.46 -15.30 -9.66
N VAL A 69 -30.60 -14.31 -9.37
CA VAL A 69 -30.88 -13.25 -8.39
C VAL A 69 -30.73 -11.85 -8.99
N ALA A 70 -31.56 -10.90 -8.56
CA ALA A 70 -31.40 -9.51 -8.94
C ALA A 70 -30.20 -8.89 -8.21
N GLY A 71 -29.41 -8.08 -8.91
CA GLY A 71 -28.30 -7.33 -8.29
C GLY A 71 -28.76 -6.07 -7.57
N GLU A 72 -27.99 -5.62 -6.60
CA GLU A 72 -28.15 -4.35 -5.90
C GLU A 72 -26.94 -3.45 -6.16
N VAL A 73 -27.15 -2.15 -6.40
CA VAL A 73 -26.06 -1.16 -6.53
C VAL A 73 -26.10 -0.18 -5.36
N SER A 74 -24.95 0.03 -4.74
CA SER A 74 -24.69 1.15 -3.84
C SER A 74 -23.51 1.94 -4.39
N GLN A 75 -23.66 3.25 -4.59
CA GLN A 75 -22.58 4.06 -5.16
C GLN A 75 -22.64 5.51 -4.69
N TYR A 76 -21.49 6.12 -4.44
CA TYR A 76 -21.32 7.54 -4.14
C TYR A 76 -19.89 8.01 -4.46
N GLY A 77 -19.66 9.31 -4.62
CA GLY A 77 -18.32 9.88 -4.80
C GLY A 77 -18.26 10.99 -5.85
N THR A 78 -17.24 11.83 -5.78
CA THR A 78 -17.16 13.07 -6.58
C THR A 78 -17.03 12.85 -8.09
N VAL A 79 -16.59 11.66 -8.53
CA VAL A 79 -16.56 11.28 -9.95
C VAL A 79 -17.94 10.83 -10.44
N LEU A 80 -18.75 10.28 -9.53
CA LEU A 80 -20.11 9.82 -9.84
C LEU A 80 -21.13 10.96 -9.79
N GLU A 81 -20.97 11.87 -8.82
CA GLU A 81 -21.85 13.01 -8.58
C GLU A 81 -21.00 14.29 -8.43
N PRO A 82 -20.62 14.94 -9.56
CA PRO A 82 -19.81 16.14 -9.53
C PRO A 82 -20.51 17.30 -8.81
N GLY A 83 -19.84 17.89 -7.81
CA GLY A 83 -20.36 19.01 -7.03
C GLY A 83 -20.80 18.67 -5.60
N GLU A 84 -20.82 17.38 -5.24
CA GLU A 84 -20.95 16.96 -3.84
C GLU A 84 -19.60 16.96 -3.11
N ASP A 85 -19.62 17.39 -1.84
CA ASP A 85 -18.45 17.34 -0.97
C ASP A 85 -18.24 15.91 -0.45
N SER A 86 -17.39 15.13 -1.14
CA SER A 86 -17.01 13.79 -0.69
C SER A 86 -15.50 13.60 -0.70
N HIS A 87 -14.97 12.96 0.35
CA HIS A 87 -13.57 12.51 0.38
C HIS A 87 -13.32 11.36 -0.61
N SER A 88 -14.37 10.64 -1.01
CA SER A 88 -14.29 9.54 -1.98
C SER A 88 -14.40 10.07 -3.40
N LEU A 89 -13.53 9.59 -4.29
CA LEU A 89 -13.69 9.79 -5.74
C LEU A 89 -14.78 8.85 -6.26
N VAL A 90 -14.71 7.59 -5.84
CA VAL A 90 -15.66 6.52 -6.14
C VAL A 90 -15.74 5.62 -4.93
N ASN A 91 -16.93 5.32 -4.43
CA ASN A 91 -17.19 4.16 -3.59
C ASN A 91 -18.41 3.49 -4.19
N CYS A 92 -18.24 2.26 -4.66
CA CYS A 92 -19.27 1.58 -5.41
C CYS A 92 -19.24 0.08 -5.12
N SER A 93 -20.41 -0.50 -4.91
CA SER A 93 -20.60 -1.95 -4.81
C SER A 93 -21.76 -2.40 -5.67
N VAL A 94 -21.56 -3.50 -6.38
CA VAL A 94 -22.61 -4.28 -7.03
C VAL A 94 -22.68 -5.64 -6.34
N THR A 95 -23.81 -5.95 -5.72
CA THR A 95 -23.96 -7.16 -4.90
C THR A 95 -25.06 -8.05 -5.47
N TRP A 96 -24.82 -9.35 -5.52
CA TRP A 96 -25.83 -10.36 -5.84
C TRP A 96 -26.03 -11.23 -4.60
N PRO A 97 -27.16 -11.09 -3.88
CA PRO A 97 -27.36 -11.76 -2.59
C PRO A 97 -27.15 -13.28 -2.66
N GLY A 98 -26.13 -13.79 -1.96
CA GLY A 98 -25.79 -15.23 -1.95
C GLY A 98 -24.85 -15.69 -3.07
N HIS A 99 -24.47 -14.81 -4.01
CA HIS A 99 -23.63 -15.14 -5.17
C HIS A 99 -22.36 -14.29 -5.29
N GLY A 100 -22.22 -13.29 -4.42
CA GLY A 100 -21.00 -12.49 -4.29
C GLY A 100 -21.18 -11.02 -4.67
N SER A 101 -20.07 -10.30 -4.85
CA SER A 101 -20.08 -8.86 -5.09
C SER A 101 -18.85 -8.35 -5.83
N VAL A 102 -18.97 -7.15 -6.41
CA VAL A 102 -17.85 -6.36 -6.91
C VAL A 102 -17.84 -5.07 -6.13
N ARG A 103 -16.76 -4.81 -5.38
CA ARG A 103 -16.59 -3.61 -4.55
C ARG A 103 -15.36 -2.85 -5.01
N VAL A 104 -15.51 -1.54 -5.22
CA VAL A 104 -14.42 -0.65 -5.59
C VAL A 104 -14.46 0.64 -4.79
N GLN A 105 -13.31 1.09 -4.33
CA GLN A 105 -13.17 2.37 -3.65
C GLN A 105 -11.94 3.11 -4.18
N ALA A 106 -12.10 4.37 -4.57
CA ALA A 106 -11.04 5.25 -5.00
C ALA A 106 -11.03 6.52 -4.14
N VAL A 107 -9.88 6.87 -3.59
CA VAL A 107 -9.72 8.00 -2.66
C VAL A 107 -8.46 8.78 -3.01
N ALA A 108 -8.55 10.11 -2.90
CA ALA A 108 -7.42 11.01 -3.11
C ALA A 108 -6.34 10.82 -2.03
N LEU A 109 -5.06 10.81 -2.42
CA LEU A 109 -3.93 10.65 -1.49
C LEU A 109 -3.55 11.97 -0.83
N ILE A 110 -4.19 12.29 0.29
CA ILE A 110 -4.00 13.58 0.98
C ILE A 110 -2.93 13.51 2.08
N SER A 111 -2.90 12.44 2.89
CA SER A 111 -1.89 12.33 3.97
C SER A 111 -1.64 10.89 4.40
N GLU A 112 -2.67 10.08 4.63
CA GLU A 112 -2.48 8.71 5.12
C GLU A 112 -3.29 7.70 4.30
N MET A 113 -2.59 6.67 3.81
CA MET A 113 -3.22 5.49 3.26
C MET A 113 -3.56 4.51 4.38
N PRO A 114 -4.76 3.90 4.37
CA PRO A 114 -5.11 2.85 5.35
C PRO A 114 -4.37 1.53 5.10
N MET A 115 -3.59 1.43 4.03
CA MET A 115 -2.75 0.29 3.70
C MET A 115 -1.33 0.59 4.14
N THR A 116 -0.63 -0.43 4.64
CA THR A 116 0.76 -0.25 5.07
C THR A 116 1.69 0.04 3.89
N LEU A 117 2.57 1.01 4.10
CA LEU A 117 3.65 1.40 3.21
C LEU A 117 5.02 1.23 3.87
N ARG A 118 5.09 0.71 5.11
CA ARG A 118 6.36 0.49 5.80
C ARG A 118 7.17 -0.56 5.05
N ALA A 119 8.49 -0.37 5.00
CA ALA A 119 9.40 -1.24 4.28
C ALA A 119 9.28 -2.71 4.72
N GLU A 120 9.23 -2.93 6.03
CA GLU A 120 9.08 -4.23 6.68
C GLU A 120 7.74 -4.94 6.37
N ASP A 121 6.70 -4.19 6.00
CA ASP A 121 5.41 -4.76 5.64
C ASP A 121 5.32 -5.03 4.13
N ILE A 122 6.06 -4.28 3.30
CA ILE A 122 6.13 -4.47 1.85
C ILE A 122 6.93 -5.73 1.49
N LEU A 123 8.08 -5.93 2.14
CA LEU A 123 8.85 -7.17 2.06
C LEU A 123 8.74 -7.90 3.40
N PRO A 124 7.60 -8.53 3.68
CA PRO A 124 7.50 -9.31 4.90
C PRO A 124 8.49 -10.46 4.87
N GLY A 125 8.99 -10.83 6.06
CA GLY A 125 9.70 -12.08 6.23
C GLY A 125 8.81 -13.31 5.96
N VAL A 126 9.36 -14.47 6.32
CA VAL A 126 8.86 -15.84 6.09
C VAL A 126 7.38 -16.10 6.45
N ASP A 127 6.74 -15.22 7.24
CA ASP A 127 5.43 -15.46 7.85
C ASP A 127 4.28 -14.58 7.32
N ASN A 128 4.48 -13.75 6.29
CA ASN A 128 3.41 -12.87 5.78
C ASN A 128 3.20 -13.04 4.27
N ASP A 129 2.07 -13.66 3.91
CA ASP A 129 1.62 -13.79 2.52
C ASP A 129 1.26 -12.41 1.95
N GLY A 130 1.69 -12.16 0.72
CA GLY A 130 1.37 -10.94 0.00
C GLY A 130 1.38 -11.22 -1.49
N TYR A 131 0.66 -10.40 -2.24
CA TYR A 131 0.58 -10.56 -3.69
C TYR A 131 0.84 -9.24 -4.38
N GLU A 132 1.72 -9.27 -5.39
CA GLU A 132 2.13 -8.09 -6.15
C GLU A 132 1.94 -8.28 -7.64
N ALA A 133 1.71 -7.17 -8.33
CA ALA A 133 1.58 -7.12 -9.77
C ALA A 133 2.69 -6.25 -10.36
N ARG A 134 3.51 -6.84 -11.23
CA ARG A 134 4.66 -6.13 -11.82
C ARG A 134 4.21 -4.93 -12.66
N GLY A 135 4.87 -3.80 -12.45
CA GLY A 135 4.59 -2.53 -13.11
C GLY A 135 3.47 -1.72 -12.47
N LEU A 136 2.93 -2.17 -11.33
CA LEU A 136 1.93 -1.46 -10.55
C LEU A 136 2.47 -1.15 -9.16
N THR A 137 2.23 0.07 -8.71
CA THR A 137 2.35 0.43 -7.30
C THR A 137 1.12 -0.11 -6.58
N GLY A 138 1.24 -1.20 -5.84
CA GLY A 138 0.10 -1.86 -5.23
C GLY A 138 0.38 -3.29 -4.83
N ARG A 139 -0.39 -3.77 -3.85
CA ARG A 139 -0.35 -5.14 -3.39
C ARG A 139 -1.69 -5.60 -2.86
N VAL A 140 -1.75 -6.87 -2.51
CA VAL A 140 -2.76 -7.42 -1.61
C VAL A 140 -2.20 -7.38 -0.19
N ASP A 141 -2.97 -6.82 0.75
CA ASP A 141 -2.61 -6.81 2.17
C ASP A 141 -2.88 -8.16 2.85
N GLU A 142 -2.45 -8.31 4.10
CA GLU A 142 -2.65 -9.52 4.93
C GLU A 142 -4.13 -9.96 5.04
N ARG A 143 -5.07 -9.03 4.80
CA ARG A 143 -6.52 -9.27 4.88
C ARG A 143 -7.11 -9.66 3.53
N GLY A 144 -6.28 -9.82 2.51
CA GLY A 144 -6.72 -10.11 1.15
C GLY A 144 -7.27 -8.91 0.40
N ARG A 145 -7.04 -7.67 0.87
CA ARG A 145 -7.54 -6.48 0.18
C ARG A 145 -6.53 -5.99 -0.84
N THR A 146 -6.93 -5.97 -2.10
CA THR A 146 -6.12 -5.44 -3.20
C THR A 146 -6.19 -3.93 -3.24
N TRP A 147 -5.04 -3.28 -3.38
CA TRP A 147 -4.94 -1.84 -3.60
C TRP A 147 -3.90 -1.51 -4.66
N VAL A 148 -4.15 -0.44 -5.42
CA VAL A 148 -3.21 0.15 -6.37
C VAL A 148 -3.17 1.65 -6.20
N VAL A 149 -2.03 2.25 -6.51
CA VAL A 149 -1.84 3.70 -6.51
C VAL A 149 -1.69 4.17 -7.94
N ALA A 150 -2.47 5.20 -8.28
CA ALA A 150 -2.47 5.83 -9.58
C ALA A 150 -2.13 7.31 -9.44
N GLU A 151 -1.35 7.79 -10.39
CA GLU A 151 -0.91 9.17 -10.42
C GLU A 151 -1.83 10.01 -11.28
N CYS A 152 -1.91 11.27 -10.91
CA CYS A 152 -2.78 12.27 -11.51
C CYS A 152 -1.99 13.58 -11.57
N PRO A 153 -0.96 13.69 -12.43
CA PRO A 153 0.04 14.77 -12.36
C PRO A 153 -0.53 16.19 -12.48
N GLY A 154 -1.63 16.37 -13.22
CA GLY A 154 -2.38 17.63 -13.33
C GLY A 154 -3.32 17.92 -12.17
N GLY A 155 -3.32 17.08 -11.13
CA GLY A 155 -4.16 17.20 -9.95
C GLY A 155 -5.57 16.61 -10.13
N LEU A 156 -6.13 16.11 -9.03
CA LEU A 156 -7.53 15.71 -8.94
C LEU A 156 -8.41 16.95 -8.80
N ALA A 157 -9.43 17.10 -9.65
CA ALA A 157 -10.32 18.25 -9.60
C ALA A 157 -11.27 18.18 -8.38
N GLY A 158 -11.84 19.34 -8.02
CA GLY A 158 -12.80 19.45 -6.91
C GLY A 158 -12.17 19.31 -5.53
N ARG A 159 -10.86 19.57 -5.40
CA ARG A 159 -10.11 19.47 -4.14
C ARG A 159 -9.66 20.84 -3.66
N ALA A 160 -9.76 21.06 -2.35
CA ALA A 160 -9.30 22.30 -1.70
C ALA A 160 -7.77 22.45 -1.74
N ARG A 161 -7.05 21.33 -1.89
CA ARG A 161 -5.60 21.27 -2.08
C ARG A 161 -5.31 20.48 -3.34
N GLU A 162 -4.22 20.79 -4.01
CA GLU A 162 -3.75 20.01 -5.15
C GLU A 162 -3.36 18.60 -4.66
N VAL A 163 -3.96 17.58 -5.25
CA VAL A 163 -3.67 16.17 -4.93
C VAL A 163 -3.33 15.45 -6.22
N SER A 164 -2.10 14.98 -6.33
CA SER A 164 -1.53 14.40 -7.56
C SER A 164 -1.57 12.89 -7.62
N GLY A 165 -2.33 12.23 -6.74
CA GLY A 165 -2.47 10.78 -6.73
C GLY A 165 -3.74 10.31 -6.02
N MET A 166 -4.10 9.06 -6.29
CA MET A 166 -5.18 8.35 -5.63
C MET A 166 -4.76 6.91 -5.36
N TYR A 167 -5.38 6.29 -4.36
CA TYR A 167 -5.38 4.84 -4.26
C TYR A 167 -6.76 4.30 -4.64
N VAL A 168 -6.76 3.10 -5.20
CA VAL A 168 -7.95 2.36 -5.59
C VAL A 168 -7.88 0.98 -4.96
N THR A 169 -8.89 0.61 -4.19
CA THR A 169 -9.11 -0.76 -3.74
C THR A 169 -10.17 -1.44 -4.59
N ALA A 170 -10.02 -2.74 -4.78
CA ALA A 170 -11.01 -3.57 -5.45
C ALA A 170 -11.09 -4.93 -4.78
N ASP A 171 -12.29 -5.50 -4.81
CA ASP A 171 -12.62 -6.82 -4.29
C ASP A 171 -13.70 -7.42 -5.20
N VAL A 172 -13.32 -8.46 -5.94
CA VAL A 172 -14.17 -9.21 -6.86
C VAL A 172 -14.47 -10.58 -6.25
N ASP A 173 -15.52 -10.61 -5.45
CA ASP A 173 -16.09 -11.83 -4.88
C ASP A 173 -17.08 -12.43 -5.89
N LEU A 174 -16.57 -13.04 -6.96
CA LEU A 174 -17.35 -13.73 -7.98
C LEU A 174 -16.65 -15.06 -8.34
N PRO A 175 -17.35 -16.04 -8.95
CA PRO A 175 -16.77 -17.35 -9.29
C PRO A 175 -15.78 -17.25 -10.47
N VAL A 176 -14.62 -16.65 -10.23
CA VAL A 176 -13.58 -16.41 -11.24
C VAL A 176 -12.93 -17.73 -11.72
N PRO A 177 -12.62 -17.84 -13.02
CA PRO A 177 -11.89 -19.00 -13.54
C PRO A 177 -10.43 -18.97 -13.09
N GLY A 178 -9.91 -20.13 -12.67
CA GLY A 178 -8.52 -20.29 -12.25
C GLY A 178 -8.40 -21.14 -10.99
N LYS A 179 -7.16 -21.35 -10.52
CA LYS A 179 -6.89 -22.09 -9.29
C LYS A 179 -6.18 -21.18 -8.29
N GLY A 180 -6.60 -21.25 -7.03
CA GLY A 180 -5.99 -20.56 -5.90
C GLY A 180 -6.28 -19.06 -5.84
N LYS A 181 -5.79 -18.43 -4.77
CA LYS A 181 -5.91 -16.99 -4.51
C LYS A 181 -5.37 -16.09 -5.64
N PRO A 182 -4.25 -16.41 -6.34
CA PRO A 182 -3.70 -15.53 -7.38
C PRO A 182 -4.66 -15.23 -8.54
N ALA A 183 -5.55 -16.17 -8.87
CA ALA A 183 -6.55 -15.95 -9.91
C ALA A 183 -7.57 -14.87 -9.50
N GLY A 184 -8.07 -14.91 -8.25
CA GLY A 184 -8.95 -13.88 -7.70
C GLY A 184 -8.28 -12.52 -7.65
N TYR A 185 -7.07 -12.45 -7.07
CA TYR A 185 -6.34 -11.18 -6.98
C TYR A 185 -6.01 -10.57 -8.34
N LEU A 186 -5.85 -11.37 -9.40
CA LEU A 186 -5.68 -10.83 -10.75
C LEU A 186 -6.91 -10.05 -11.21
N TYR A 187 -8.13 -10.51 -10.91
CA TYR A 187 -9.36 -9.78 -11.20
C TYR A 187 -9.47 -8.52 -10.36
N ASP A 188 -9.09 -8.56 -9.08
CA ASP A 188 -9.06 -7.37 -8.23
C ASP A 188 -8.12 -6.31 -8.79
N PHE A 189 -6.88 -6.68 -9.10
CA PHE A 189 -5.90 -5.74 -9.66
C PHE A 189 -6.37 -5.14 -10.97
N ARG A 190 -6.93 -5.94 -11.89
CA ARG A 190 -7.46 -5.44 -13.16
C ARG A 190 -8.63 -4.50 -12.97
N THR A 191 -9.52 -4.81 -12.03
CA THR A 191 -10.64 -3.95 -11.66
C THR A 191 -10.13 -2.63 -11.09
N ALA A 192 -9.18 -2.66 -10.17
CA ALA A 192 -8.59 -1.46 -9.58
C ALA A 192 -7.87 -0.60 -10.64
N VAL A 193 -7.10 -1.23 -11.55
CA VAL A 193 -6.43 -0.56 -12.67
C VAL A 193 -7.43 0.09 -13.63
N GLN A 194 -8.52 -0.61 -13.98
CA GLN A 194 -9.52 -0.05 -14.87
C GLN A 194 -10.23 1.16 -14.23
N VAL A 195 -10.62 1.05 -12.96
CA VAL A 195 -11.23 2.16 -12.23
C VAL A 195 -10.26 3.33 -12.15
N ALA A 196 -8.99 3.09 -11.81
CA ALA A 196 -7.97 4.12 -11.78
C ALA A 196 -7.82 4.84 -13.13
N ASN A 197 -7.64 4.08 -14.21
CA ASN A 197 -7.51 4.65 -15.56
C ASN A 197 -8.76 5.44 -15.98
N GLY A 198 -9.95 4.94 -15.65
CA GLY A 198 -11.21 5.61 -15.95
C GLY A 198 -11.37 6.93 -15.17
N ILE A 199 -10.97 6.97 -13.90
CA ILE A 199 -10.95 8.21 -13.10
C ILE A 199 -9.93 9.20 -13.68
N THR A 200 -8.70 8.76 -13.95
CA THR A 200 -7.65 9.61 -14.55
C THR A 200 -8.11 10.21 -15.88
N ALA A 201 -8.78 9.41 -16.73
CA ALA A 201 -9.35 9.89 -18.00
C ALA A 201 -10.50 10.88 -17.79
N ALA A 202 -11.43 10.59 -16.89
CA ALA A 202 -12.56 11.47 -16.58
C ALA A 202 -12.11 12.82 -16.00
N GLN A 203 -11.09 12.81 -15.14
CA GLN A 203 -10.52 13.99 -14.49
C GLN A 203 -9.52 14.74 -15.39
N LYS A 204 -9.08 14.14 -16.51
CA LYS A 204 -8.12 14.73 -17.46
C LYS A 204 -6.81 15.19 -16.83
N CYS A 205 -6.37 14.54 -15.77
CA CYS A 205 -5.17 14.94 -15.03
C CYS A 205 -3.85 14.44 -15.63
N GLY A 206 -3.89 13.80 -16.81
CA GLY A 206 -2.70 13.35 -17.52
C GLY A 206 -2.07 12.08 -16.96
N GLY A 207 -0.82 11.81 -17.36
CA GLY A 207 -0.10 10.58 -17.04
C GLY A 207 -0.32 9.45 -18.05
N SER A 208 0.53 8.43 -17.97
CA SER A 208 0.35 7.19 -18.76
C SER A 208 -0.64 6.27 -18.06
N PRO A 209 -1.62 5.68 -18.76
CA PRO A 209 -2.51 4.69 -18.17
C PRO A 209 -1.72 3.54 -17.55
N LEU A 210 -2.18 3.08 -16.39
CA LEU A 210 -1.68 1.86 -15.76
C LEU A 210 -1.96 0.68 -16.69
N LYS A 211 -0.96 -0.18 -16.88
CA LYS A 211 -1.11 -1.39 -17.70
C LYS A 211 -1.83 -2.46 -16.88
N PRO A 212 -2.93 -3.05 -17.36
CA PRO A 212 -3.56 -4.18 -16.69
C PRO A 212 -2.57 -5.34 -16.51
N PRO A 213 -2.45 -5.92 -15.31
CA PRO A 213 -1.52 -7.01 -15.10
C PRO A 213 -2.03 -8.28 -15.76
N THR A 214 -1.08 -9.12 -16.19
CA THR A 214 -1.37 -10.43 -16.78
C THR A 214 -1.18 -11.58 -15.80
N ARG A 215 -0.46 -11.33 -14.71
CA ARG A 215 -0.20 -12.29 -13.62
C ARG A 215 0.01 -11.53 -12.31
N VAL A 216 -0.28 -12.22 -11.22
CA VAL A 216 0.02 -11.81 -9.86
C VAL A 216 1.09 -12.74 -9.31
N LEU A 217 2.06 -12.16 -8.60
CA LEU A 217 3.19 -12.86 -8.01
C LEU A 217 2.97 -12.93 -6.52
N ASP A 218 3.22 -14.10 -5.94
CA ASP A 218 3.35 -14.21 -4.50
C ASP A 218 4.61 -13.45 -4.07
N THR A 219 4.54 -12.74 -2.95
CA THR A 219 5.71 -12.09 -2.34
C THR A 219 6.50 -13.07 -1.48
N TYR A 220 5.94 -14.24 -1.19
CA TYR A 220 6.60 -15.31 -0.46
C TYR A 220 6.31 -16.67 -1.12
N GLU A 221 7.31 -17.54 -1.23
CA GLU A 221 7.07 -18.93 -1.63
C GLU A 221 7.61 -19.84 -0.52
N ALA A 222 6.76 -20.63 0.15
CA ALA A 222 7.23 -21.80 0.88
C ALA A 222 6.36 -23.04 0.69
N HIS A 223 7.08 -24.09 0.32
CA HIS A 223 6.88 -25.53 0.41
C HIS A 223 5.49 -26.12 0.11
N VAL A 224 5.47 -26.92 -0.94
CA VAL A 224 4.42 -27.89 -1.25
C VAL A 224 4.61 -29.14 -0.39
N THR A 225 3.65 -29.45 0.47
CA THR A 225 3.49 -30.84 0.94
C THR A 225 2.73 -31.63 -0.14
N ARG A 226 3.23 -32.82 -0.48
CA ARG A 226 2.51 -33.73 -1.38
C ARG A 226 1.41 -34.52 -0.67
N ASP A 227 1.49 -34.61 0.66
CA ASP A 227 0.63 -35.46 1.47
C ASP A 227 -0.37 -34.64 2.30
N ALA A 228 -1.62 -35.13 2.36
CA ALA A 228 -2.74 -34.49 3.06
C ALA A 228 -2.60 -34.52 4.60
N ASP A 229 -1.64 -35.27 5.14
CA ASP A 229 -1.36 -35.43 6.56
C ASP A 229 -0.19 -34.55 7.06
N GLY A 230 0.47 -33.81 6.16
CA GLY A 230 1.62 -32.97 6.49
C GLY A 230 2.89 -33.75 6.86
N GLY A 231 2.93 -35.07 6.64
CA GLY A 231 4.03 -35.93 7.10
C GLY A 231 5.33 -35.80 6.30
N ASN A 232 5.25 -35.40 5.02
CA ASN A 232 6.41 -35.19 4.15
C ASN A 232 6.42 -33.77 3.59
N MET A 233 7.11 -32.88 4.30
CA MET A 233 7.51 -31.57 3.78
C MET A 233 8.69 -31.78 2.83
N GLU A 234 8.43 -31.82 1.52
CA GLU A 234 9.50 -31.71 0.53
C GLU A 234 9.78 -30.21 0.36
N VAL A 235 10.95 -29.76 0.82
CA VAL A 235 11.46 -28.41 0.60
C VAL A 235 11.81 -28.29 -0.88
N VAL A 236 10.79 -28.10 -1.73
CA VAL A 236 11.01 -27.66 -3.11
C VAL A 236 11.65 -26.28 -3.00
N GLY A 237 12.83 -26.12 -3.62
CA GLY A 237 13.68 -24.95 -3.48
C GLY A 237 12.87 -23.65 -3.54
N ILE A 238 13.07 -22.81 -2.52
CA ILE A 238 12.42 -21.51 -2.39
C ILE A 238 13.06 -20.58 -3.42
N ASP A 239 12.41 -20.39 -4.57
CA ASP A 239 12.76 -19.29 -5.46
C ASP A 239 12.15 -18.02 -4.86
N GLU A 240 12.84 -17.43 -3.87
CA GLU A 240 12.37 -16.23 -3.17
C GLU A 240 12.01 -15.14 -4.20
N PRO A 241 10.74 -14.72 -4.25
CA PRO A 241 10.32 -13.70 -5.18
C PRO A 241 11.12 -12.41 -4.95
N GLY A 242 11.77 -11.90 -6.00
CA GLY A 242 12.52 -10.65 -5.93
C GLY A 242 14.02 -10.82 -5.63
N LEU A 243 14.52 -12.05 -5.52
CA LEU A 243 15.94 -12.32 -5.40
C LEU A 243 16.76 -11.71 -6.55
N GLY A 244 17.81 -10.96 -6.22
CA GLY A 244 18.75 -10.41 -7.18
C GLY A 244 18.17 -9.31 -8.09
N VAL A 245 17.02 -8.71 -7.74
CA VAL A 245 16.45 -7.62 -8.53
C VAL A 245 17.43 -6.46 -8.68
N LYS A 246 17.59 -6.00 -9.92
CA LYS A 246 18.64 -5.03 -10.29
C LYS A 246 18.59 -3.73 -9.47
N LYS A 247 17.38 -3.28 -9.13
CA LYS A 247 17.13 -2.05 -8.36
C LYS A 247 17.65 -2.08 -6.92
N CYS A 248 17.92 -3.28 -6.39
CA CYS A 248 18.43 -3.50 -5.03
C CYS A 248 19.94 -3.78 -4.99
N ARG A 249 20.65 -3.63 -6.10
CA ARG A 249 22.09 -3.93 -6.12
C ARG A 249 22.91 -3.03 -5.21
N GLY A 250 22.45 -1.81 -4.92
CA GLY A 250 23.15 -0.86 -4.05
C GLY A 250 23.20 -1.23 -2.56
N VAL A 251 22.55 -2.33 -2.13
CA VAL A 251 22.57 -2.78 -0.72
C VAL A 251 23.57 -3.92 -0.48
N GLY A 252 23.85 -4.23 0.80
CA GLY A 252 24.73 -5.33 1.20
C GLY A 252 26.17 -5.17 0.70
N ARG A 253 26.67 -6.15 -0.07
CA ARG A 253 28.08 -6.18 -0.52
C ARG A 253 28.50 -4.93 -1.31
N ARG A 254 27.63 -4.36 -2.15
CA ARG A 254 27.99 -3.14 -2.92
C ARG A 254 28.09 -1.90 -2.04
N ALA A 255 27.33 -1.84 -0.95
CA ALA A 255 27.52 -0.84 0.10
C ALA A 255 28.81 -1.05 0.91
N GLY A 256 29.61 -2.06 0.56
CA GLY A 256 30.90 -2.34 1.17
C GLY A 256 30.81 -3.05 2.51
N PHE A 257 29.68 -3.70 2.82
CA PHE A 257 29.58 -4.60 3.95
C PHE A 257 30.34 -5.91 3.65
N PRO A 258 31.12 -6.44 4.61
CA PRO A 258 31.88 -7.67 4.42
C PRO A 258 30.95 -8.89 4.36
N GLY A 259 31.39 -9.97 3.70
CA GLY A 259 30.65 -11.23 3.61
C GLY A 259 29.92 -11.45 2.27
N LYS A 260 29.21 -12.57 2.19
CA LYS A 260 28.35 -12.93 1.05
C LYS A 260 26.94 -12.48 1.38
N TRP A 261 26.46 -11.49 0.65
CA TRP A 261 25.15 -10.90 0.86
C TRP A 261 24.17 -11.38 -0.20
N THR A 262 22.96 -11.68 0.25
CA THR A 262 21.82 -12.01 -0.59
C THR A 262 20.84 -10.86 -0.53
N ALA A 263 20.54 -10.25 -1.68
CA ALA A 263 19.62 -9.12 -1.79
C ALA A 263 18.32 -9.53 -2.48
N SER A 264 17.18 -9.10 -1.92
CA SER A 264 15.86 -9.21 -2.51
C SER A 264 15.15 -7.86 -2.49
N GLY A 265 14.06 -7.73 -3.25
CA GLY A 265 13.32 -6.49 -3.36
C GLY A 265 11.91 -6.70 -3.88
N ASP A 266 11.07 -5.68 -3.71
CA ASP A 266 9.67 -5.76 -4.16
C ASP A 266 9.58 -5.99 -5.68
N LEU A 267 8.48 -6.57 -6.13
CA LEU A 267 8.23 -6.96 -7.52
C LEU A 267 7.40 -5.94 -8.29
N GLN A 268 7.03 -4.83 -7.64
CA GLN A 268 6.11 -3.82 -8.18
C GLN A 268 6.68 -3.08 -9.39
N ASP A 269 8.00 -3.02 -9.57
CA ASP A 269 8.67 -2.27 -10.67
C ASP A 269 8.12 -0.83 -10.77
N SER A 270 7.87 -0.23 -9.60
CA SER A 270 7.17 1.03 -9.43
C SER A 270 8.10 2.23 -9.49
N ARG A 271 7.60 3.38 -9.96
CA ARG A 271 8.27 4.69 -9.84
C ARG A 271 7.93 5.47 -8.58
N LEU A 272 6.95 5.00 -7.80
CA LEU A 272 6.50 5.62 -6.56
C LEU A 272 7.06 4.96 -5.32
N VAL A 273 7.34 3.67 -5.38
CA VAL A 273 7.87 2.91 -4.26
C VAL A 273 8.97 1.96 -4.71
N SER A 274 9.96 1.78 -3.85
CA SER A 274 10.91 0.68 -3.93
C SER A 274 11.29 0.26 -2.53
N VAL A 275 11.36 -1.04 -2.31
CA VAL A 275 11.84 -1.66 -1.07
C VAL A 275 12.83 -2.75 -1.42
N CYS A 276 13.94 -2.75 -0.70
CA CYS A 276 15.05 -3.66 -0.85
C CYS A 276 15.48 -4.15 0.54
N THR A 277 15.83 -5.43 0.64
CA THR A 277 16.50 -6.00 1.80
C THR A 277 17.72 -6.78 1.34
N ALA A 278 18.75 -6.85 2.18
CA ALA A 278 19.83 -7.81 2.01
C ALA A 278 20.29 -8.35 3.36
N THR A 279 20.68 -9.62 3.38
CA THR A 279 21.20 -10.29 4.58
C THR A 279 22.47 -11.08 4.27
N VAL A 280 23.33 -11.21 5.26
CA VAL A 280 24.50 -12.11 5.26
C VAL A 280 24.16 -13.49 5.84
N LEU A 281 23.04 -13.60 6.55
CA LEU A 281 22.57 -14.84 7.16
C LEU A 281 22.00 -15.78 6.09
N ASP A 282 22.24 -17.09 6.22
CA ASP A 282 21.47 -18.06 5.45
C ASP A 282 20.00 -17.98 5.87
N ARG A 283 19.11 -17.70 4.91
CA ARG A 283 17.69 -17.47 5.22
C ARG A 283 16.94 -18.77 5.54
N MET A 284 17.44 -19.92 5.10
CA MET A 284 16.85 -21.24 5.35
C MET A 284 17.31 -21.82 6.68
N ASN A 285 18.51 -21.45 7.12
CA ASN A 285 19.05 -21.76 8.42
C ASN A 285 19.64 -20.47 9.02
N PRO A 286 18.83 -19.61 9.68
CA PRO A 286 19.29 -18.33 10.21
C PRO A 286 20.42 -18.44 11.24
N MET A 287 20.73 -19.66 11.70
CA MET A 287 21.90 -19.97 12.55
C MET A 287 23.15 -20.37 11.75
N GLU A 288 23.04 -20.60 10.44
CA GLU A 288 24.14 -20.96 9.56
C GLU A 288 24.63 -19.73 8.81
N THR A 289 25.85 -19.36 9.15
CA THR A 289 26.60 -18.31 8.48
C THR A 289 28.01 -18.83 8.32
N ASP A 290 28.47 -19.02 7.09
CA ASP A 290 29.86 -19.37 6.83
C ASP A 290 30.61 -18.19 6.20
N PRO A 291 31.39 -17.42 7.00
CA PRO A 291 31.62 -17.51 8.45
C PRO A 291 30.61 -16.70 9.31
N THR A 292 30.48 -17.04 10.60
CA THR A 292 29.64 -16.33 11.57
C THR A 292 30.06 -14.88 11.74
N PRO A 293 29.14 -13.90 11.62
CA PRO A 293 29.44 -12.50 11.84
C PRO A 293 29.97 -12.27 13.27
N PRO A 294 30.97 -11.39 13.47
CA PRO A 294 31.39 -11.03 14.82
C PRO A 294 30.28 -10.27 15.55
N ASP A 295 30.32 -10.27 16.88
CA ASP A 295 29.38 -9.52 17.71
C ASP A 295 29.35 -8.03 17.32
N GLY A 296 28.14 -7.46 17.15
CA GLY A 296 27.96 -6.09 16.68
C GLY A 296 28.30 -5.88 15.20
N ALA A 297 28.30 -6.93 14.39
CA ALA A 297 28.29 -6.83 12.93
C ALA A 297 26.90 -6.49 12.40
N VAL A 298 26.88 -5.77 11.28
CA VAL A 298 25.66 -5.58 10.48
C VAL A 298 25.39 -6.89 9.74
N VAL A 299 24.24 -7.50 10.00
CA VAL A 299 23.84 -8.80 9.44
C VAL A 299 22.71 -8.69 8.44
N GLU A 300 21.94 -7.62 8.52
CA GLU A 300 20.84 -7.34 7.62
C GLU A 300 20.72 -5.83 7.38
N VAL A 301 20.32 -5.47 6.18
CA VAL A 301 20.10 -4.09 5.78
C VAL A 301 18.83 -3.98 4.95
N SER A 302 18.14 -2.85 5.06
CA SER A 302 17.03 -2.52 4.17
C SER A 302 17.16 -1.11 3.62
N ALA A 303 16.55 -0.88 2.47
CA ALA A 303 16.44 0.42 1.83
C ALA A 303 15.07 0.56 1.19
N ALA A 304 14.39 1.67 1.48
CA ALA A 304 13.08 1.98 0.93
C ALA A 304 13.01 3.43 0.45
N SER A 305 12.20 3.65 -0.59
CA SER A 305 11.93 4.97 -1.15
C SER A 305 10.44 5.14 -1.40
N TRP A 306 9.89 6.30 -1.06
CA TRP A 306 8.50 6.69 -1.32
C TRP A 306 8.47 8.06 -1.98
N SER A 307 7.98 8.11 -3.22
CA SER A 307 7.95 9.32 -4.05
C SER A 307 6.56 9.91 -4.17
N GLY A 308 6.51 11.23 -4.37
CA GLY A 308 5.30 11.98 -4.66
C GLY A 308 4.23 11.75 -3.59
N PRO A 309 3.02 11.28 -3.95
CA PRO A 309 1.91 11.16 -3.03
C PRO A 309 2.09 10.10 -1.93
N LEU A 310 3.04 9.15 -2.07
CA LEU A 310 3.27 8.11 -1.05
C LEU A 310 4.16 8.56 0.09
N ARG A 311 4.95 9.62 -0.13
CA ARG A 311 5.96 10.09 0.82
C ARG A 311 5.36 10.41 2.19
N GLU A 312 4.29 11.20 2.19
CA GLU A 312 3.61 11.64 3.42
C GLU A 312 2.91 10.46 4.13
N SER A 313 2.35 9.52 3.37
CA SER A 313 1.70 8.34 3.97
C SER A 313 2.68 7.37 4.61
N ALA A 314 3.85 7.17 4.02
CA ALA A 314 4.91 6.38 4.65
C ALA A 314 5.44 7.08 5.91
N ASP A 315 5.70 8.38 5.84
CA ASP A 315 6.18 9.16 6.99
C ASP A 315 5.19 9.14 8.15
N ALA A 316 3.89 9.36 7.90
CA ALA A 316 2.85 9.31 8.91
C ALA A 316 2.77 7.95 9.63
N GLN A 317 2.94 6.84 8.91
CA GLN A 317 2.94 5.50 9.51
C GLN A 317 4.16 5.27 10.41
N TYR A 318 5.34 5.75 10.00
CA TYR A 318 6.53 5.70 10.86
C TYR A 318 6.45 6.72 12.00
N GLU A 319 5.81 7.88 11.83
CA GLU A 319 5.57 8.82 12.92
C GLU A 319 4.70 8.19 14.01
N HIS A 320 3.68 7.42 13.63
CA HIS A 320 2.81 6.71 14.57
C HIS A 320 3.57 5.67 15.42
N SER A 321 4.55 4.96 14.85
CA SER A 321 5.44 4.07 15.62
C SER A 321 6.62 4.79 16.28
N GLY A 322 6.78 6.09 16.02
CA GLY A 322 7.89 6.90 16.48
C GLY A 322 9.22 6.62 15.77
N ASP A 323 9.18 6.02 14.58
CA ASP A 323 10.34 5.61 13.78
C ASP A 323 10.63 6.60 12.61
N SER A 324 9.92 7.73 12.55
CA SER A 324 10.15 8.84 11.60
C SER A 324 11.26 9.80 12.08
N PHE A 325 11.91 10.48 11.13
CA PHE A 325 12.96 11.47 11.37
C PHE A 325 12.49 12.71 12.15
N GLY A 326 11.17 12.94 12.27
CA GLY A 326 10.59 14.09 12.99
C GLY A 326 10.56 13.94 14.53
N PHE A 327 10.92 12.77 15.08
CA PHE A 327 10.83 12.54 16.52
C PHE A 327 11.94 13.26 17.31
N ARG A 328 11.61 14.49 17.73
CA ARG A 328 12.16 15.34 18.82
C ARG A 328 13.67 15.30 19.05
N ASP A 329 14.29 16.43 18.69
CA ASP A 329 15.50 16.95 19.33
C ASP A 329 15.50 16.64 20.84
N GLY A 330 16.43 15.78 21.28
CA GLY A 330 16.76 15.65 22.70
C GLY A 330 16.53 14.28 23.37
N LYS A 331 16.01 13.25 22.69
CA LYS A 331 16.07 11.86 23.19
C LYS A 331 16.68 10.93 22.15
N ARG A 332 18.01 11.02 22.02
CA ARG A 332 18.87 10.09 21.27
C ARG A 332 18.94 8.69 21.87
N THR A 333 18.25 8.39 22.97
CA THR A 333 18.36 7.10 23.66
C THR A 333 16.96 6.60 23.97
N ARG A 334 16.51 5.65 23.16
CA ARG A 334 15.52 4.67 23.63
C ARG A 334 16.32 3.55 24.31
N ASP A 335 15.82 3.06 25.45
CA ASP A 335 16.36 1.82 26.02
C ASP A 335 15.99 0.67 25.07
N ILE A 336 16.96 -0.18 24.72
CA ILE A 336 16.70 -1.39 23.94
C ILE A 336 15.99 -2.38 24.88
N PRO A 337 14.74 -2.80 24.61
CA PRO A 337 14.09 -3.81 25.44
C PRO A 337 14.91 -5.11 25.43
N ASP A 338 14.87 -5.87 26.53
CA ASP A 338 15.39 -7.22 26.56
C ASP A 338 14.79 -8.01 25.38
N SER A 339 15.62 -8.67 24.57
CA SER A 339 15.29 -9.37 23.31
C SER A 339 14.99 -8.55 22.04
N GLY A 340 15.11 -7.21 22.09
CA GLY A 340 14.86 -6.37 20.92
C GLY A 340 15.91 -6.48 19.81
N SER A 341 15.47 -6.53 18.57
CA SER A 341 16.31 -6.36 17.38
C SER A 341 16.99 -4.98 17.40
N ARG A 342 18.32 -4.98 17.19
CA ARG A 342 19.12 -3.75 17.23
C ARG A 342 19.14 -3.13 15.84
N GLU A 343 18.30 -2.11 15.61
CA GLU A 343 18.21 -1.43 14.33
C GLU A 343 18.46 0.08 14.43
N LEU A 344 19.23 0.60 13.47
CA LEU A 344 19.39 2.04 13.25
C LEU A 344 18.84 2.37 11.86
N ALA A 345 17.92 3.32 11.80
CA ALA A 345 17.38 3.86 10.57
C ALA A 345 17.94 5.26 10.27
N LEU A 346 18.22 5.52 9.00
CA LEU A 346 18.65 6.83 8.50
C LEU A 346 17.69 7.29 7.40
N TRP A 347 17.19 8.51 7.54
CA TRP A 347 16.26 9.13 6.59
C TRP A 347 16.94 10.18 5.73
N ALA A 348 16.56 10.23 4.46
CA ALA A 348 16.96 11.27 3.53
C ALA A 348 15.77 11.77 2.69
N GLY A 349 15.83 13.02 2.26
CA GLY A 349 14.91 13.59 1.28
C GLY A 349 15.63 13.87 -0.03
N SER A 350 14.98 13.63 -1.16
CA SER A 350 15.47 13.94 -2.51
C SER A 350 14.34 14.45 -3.39
N GLU A 351 14.68 15.02 -4.54
CA GLU A 351 13.75 15.27 -5.65
C GLU A 351 13.96 14.21 -6.73
N CYS A 352 12.90 13.52 -7.16
CA CYS A 352 12.94 12.46 -8.18
C CYS A 352 11.90 12.72 -9.29
N ALA A 353 11.86 11.86 -10.31
CA ALA A 353 10.95 12.03 -11.45
C ALA A 353 9.45 12.06 -11.07
N ALA A 354 9.06 11.37 -10.00
CA ALA A 354 7.69 11.40 -9.47
C ALA A 354 7.48 12.45 -8.35
N GLY A 355 8.46 13.35 -8.15
CA GLY A 355 8.43 14.45 -7.19
C GLY A 355 9.30 14.22 -5.95
N SER A 356 9.05 15.02 -4.91
CA SER A 356 9.73 14.92 -3.63
C SER A 356 9.61 13.51 -3.07
N THR A 357 10.72 12.99 -2.55
CA THR A 357 10.87 11.58 -2.18
C THR A 357 11.54 11.47 -0.83
N TYR A 358 11.04 10.58 0.02
CA TYR A 358 11.77 10.13 1.21
C TYR A 358 12.45 8.80 0.93
N HIS A 359 13.66 8.69 1.43
CA HIS A 359 14.43 7.46 1.49
C HIS A 359 14.66 7.10 2.94
N ARG A 360 14.55 5.83 3.26
CA ARG A 360 14.91 5.26 4.56
C ARG A 360 15.82 4.08 4.32
N VAL A 361 16.94 4.03 5.01
CA VAL A 361 17.75 2.81 5.10
C VAL A 361 17.79 2.35 6.54
N THR A 362 17.88 1.05 6.76
CA THR A 362 18.03 0.47 8.08
C THR A 362 19.18 -0.51 8.08
N VAL A 363 19.97 -0.48 9.16
CA VAL A 363 21.00 -1.48 9.45
C VAL A 363 20.56 -2.25 10.70
N ARG A 364 20.49 -3.58 10.59
CA ARG A 364 20.22 -4.48 11.71
C ARG A 364 21.50 -5.21 12.10
N MET A 365 21.69 -5.32 13.40
CA MET A 365 22.88 -5.91 13.99
C MET A 365 22.52 -7.16 14.79
N GLU A 366 23.46 -8.08 14.81
CA GLU A 366 23.38 -9.27 15.67
C GLU A 366 24.23 -9.06 16.92
N THR A 367 23.67 -9.51 18.05
CA THR A 367 24.31 -9.48 19.36
C THR A 367 24.12 -10.82 20.02
N ASN A 368 25.17 -11.32 20.67
CA ASN A 368 25.07 -12.49 21.53
C ASN A 368 24.50 -12.15 22.91
N ASP A 369 24.42 -10.85 23.24
CA ASP A 369 23.86 -10.33 24.48
C ASP A 369 22.40 -9.89 24.27
N LEU A 370 21.48 -10.58 24.95
CA LEU A 370 20.03 -10.34 24.91
C LEU A 370 19.56 -9.38 26.02
N SER A 371 20.47 -8.89 26.86
CA SER A 371 20.13 -7.94 27.92
C SER A 371 19.92 -6.52 27.40
N ALA A 372 19.12 -5.74 28.13
CA ALA A 372 18.91 -4.32 27.90
C ALA A 372 20.27 -3.61 27.85
N TYR A 373 20.56 -3.05 26.68
CA TYR A 373 21.87 -2.50 26.36
C TYR A 373 21.72 -1.10 25.79
N THR A 374 22.51 -0.16 26.31
CA THR A 374 22.64 1.17 25.72
C THR A 374 23.93 1.20 24.92
N LEU A 375 23.84 1.53 23.62
CA LEU A 375 25.01 1.70 22.78
C LEU A 375 25.98 2.71 23.39
N THR A 376 27.26 2.35 23.44
CA THR A 376 28.32 3.32 23.70
C THR A 376 28.41 4.33 22.56
N GLU A 377 28.95 5.52 22.82
CA GLU A 377 29.12 6.55 21.80
C GLU A 377 29.96 6.06 20.60
N THR A 378 30.94 5.19 20.86
CA THR A 378 31.78 4.58 19.83
C THR A 378 30.99 3.63 18.93
N GLU A 379 30.15 2.78 19.51
CA GLU A 379 29.30 1.86 18.74
C GLU A 379 28.24 2.61 17.95
N ARG A 380 27.60 3.59 18.58
CA ARG A 380 26.65 4.48 17.89
C ARG A 380 27.31 5.17 16.70
N THR A 381 28.49 5.75 16.88
CA THR A 381 29.24 6.40 15.79
C THR A 381 29.54 5.41 14.66
N LYS A 382 29.93 4.18 14.99
CA LYS A 382 30.13 3.11 14.00
C LYS A 382 28.84 2.84 13.21
N TYR A 383 27.70 2.72 13.89
CA TYR A 383 26.44 2.41 13.23
C TYR A 383 25.87 3.56 12.41
N SER A 384 25.99 4.80 12.89
CA SER A 384 25.66 5.98 12.09
C SER A 384 26.50 6.03 10.80
N ASN A 385 27.80 5.68 10.89
CA ASN A 385 28.66 5.58 9.71
C ASN A 385 28.23 4.44 8.76
N ASP A 386 27.83 3.28 9.28
CA ASP A 386 27.33 2.15 8.48
C ASP A 386 26.01 2.49 7.78
N ALA A 387 25.06 3.11 8.48
CA ALA A 387 23.79 3.57 7.91
C ALA A 387 24.03 4.66 6.85
N ARG A 388 24.96 5.59 7.11
CA ARG A 388 25.35 6.63 6.13
C ARG A 388 25.95 6.01 4.87
N LYS A 389 26.86 5.06 5.04
CA LYS A 389 27.49 4.32 3.93
C LYS A 389 26.46 3.57 3.09
N LEU A 390 25.48 2.93 3.74
CA LEU A 390 24.36 2.28 3.07
C LEU A 390 23.50 3.26 2.28
N MET A 391 23.12 4.39 2.88
CA MET A 391 22.35 5.45 2.21
C MET A 391 23.09 5.98 0.98
N ASP A 392 24.37 6.30 1.12
CA ASP A 392 25.19 6.81 0.01
C ASP A 392 25.31 5.80 -1.12
N SER A 393 25.53 4.52 -0.80
CA SER A 393 25.57 3.44 -1.79
C SER A 393 24.23 3.26 -2.51
N TYR A 394 23.12 3.25 -1.76
CA TYR A 394 21.78 3.09 -2.32
C TYR A 394 21.40 4.25 -3.26
N LEU A 395 21.68 5.49 -2.86
CA LEU A 395 21.41 6.67 -3.67
C LEU A 395 22.32 6.78 -4.90
N ALA A 396 23.57 6.30 -4.80
CA ALA A 396 24.56 6.45 -5.86
C ALA A 396 24.58 5.29 -6.88
N ASP A 397 24.08 4.10 -6.54
CA ASP A 397 24.16 2.92 -7.42
C ASP A 397 23.49 3.19 -8.79
N PRO A 398 24.22 3.08 -9.91
CA PRO A 398 23.71 3.45 -11.23
C PRO A 398 22.55 2.56 -11.70
N ASP A 399 22.45 1.35 -11.17
CA ASP A 399 21.36 0.42 -11.40
C ASP A 399 20.30 0.48 -10.30
N GLY A 400 20.53 1.26 -9.24
CA GLY A 400 19.65 1.42 -8.11
C GLY A 400 18.40 2.21 -8.47
N TRP A 401 17.31 1.94 -7.74
CA TRP A 401 16.05 2.64 -7.94
C TRP A 401 16.19 4.18 -7.92
N PRO A 402 16.93 4.82 -6.99
CA PRO A 402 17.05 6.28 -6.96
C PRO A 402 17.62 6.86 -8.26
N ARG A 403 18.64 6.22 -8.84
CA ARG A 403 19.22 6.65 -10.12
C ARG A 403 18.28 6.42 -11.30
N GLN A 404 17.57 5.30 -11.32
CA GLN A 404 16.55 5.05 -12.35
C GLN A 404 15.41 6.08 -12.32
N GLN A 405 15.06 6.58 -11.14
CA GLN A 405 14.07 7.64 -10.96
C GLN A 405 14.65 9.05 -11.06
N GLY A 406 15.92 9.21 -11.46
CA GLY A 406 16.55 10.52 -11.61
C GLY A 406 16.63 11.32 -10.31
N CYS A 407 16.71 10.65 -9.16
CA CYS A 407 16.79 11.31 -7.87
C CYS A 407 18.06 12.15 -7.74
N HIS A 408 17.91 13.35 -7.18
CA HIS A 408 18.97 14.33 -6.98
C HIS A 408 18.70 15.21 -5.74
N GLU A 409 19.66 16.07 -5.39
CA GLU A 409 19.57 17.00 -4.26
C GLU A 409 19.33 16.31 -2.90
N SER A 410 19.86 15.10 -2.74
CA SER A 410 19.65 14.30 -1.54
C SER A 410 20.23 14.96 -0.28
N ARG A 411 19.40 15.10 0.75
CA ARG A 411 19.77 15.62 2.08
C ARG A 411 19.38 14.64 3.17
N ILE A 412 20.21 14.52 4.20
CA ILE A 412 19.84 13.74 5.40
C ILE A 412 18.83 14.52 6.22
N LEU A 413 17.80 13.82 6.69
CA LEU A 413 16.74 14.37 7.52
C LEU A 413 16.95 14.03 8.99
N GLY A 414 17.42 12.82 9.29
CA GLY A 414 17.68 12.40 10.66
C GLY A 414 17.97 10.91 10.80
N GLU A 415 18.47 10.54 11.98
CA GLU A 415 18.70 9.18 12.42
C GLU A 415 17.64 8.79 13.46
N VAL A 416 17.19 7.55 13.41
CA VAL A 416 16.18 7.02 14.32
C VAL A 416 16.61 5.63 14.80
N GLU A 417 16.69 5.47 16.12
CA GLU A 417 16.96 4.20 16.75
C GLU A 417 15.65 3.40 16.87
N GLY A 418 15.54 2.33 16.07
CA GLY A 418 14.38 1.45 16.02
C GLY A 418 14.63 0.21 16.86
N TRP A 419 14.48 0.31 18.18
CA TRP A 419 14.58 -0.85 19.06
C TRP A 419 13.21 -1.54 19.10
N ARG A 420 13.12 -2.70 18.48
CA ARG A 420 11.87 -3.49 18.38
C ARG A 420 12.02 -4.82 19.06
#